data_AF-A0A539DLX5-F1
#
_entry.id   AF-A0A539DLX5-F1
#
_cell.length_a   1.000
_cell.length_b   1.000
_cell.length_c   1.000
_cell.angle_alpha   90.00
_cell.angle_beta   90.00
_cell.angle_gamma   90.00
#
_symmetry.space_group_name_H-M   'P 1'
#
loop_
_entity.id
_entity.type
_entity.pdbx_description
1 polymer ?
#
loop_
_entity_poly.entity_id
_entity_poly.type
_entity_poly.pdbx_seq_one_letter_code
_entity_poly.pdbx_strand_id
1 'polypeptide(L)'
;LAVEAVYKRGQLVNPAALEAASVSSRTQALAGRGPNLRLAACTEADFQVPAAPGLSQQRVRVIGVRRRQIVTDALEAAVPVSAGRVRMDPDQDIVKIAVFERHRGTGRRSVGFVKGFGLRRGAIATSINHDSHNAIVIGADEAVMAAALNRLREIDGGIVVASDATSFEALPLPIGGLMCDRAPDEVAASLERLRGLAKTLGCTLEEPFIQLSFLALPVIPSLKITDRGLVDVEQFRLVGAVL
;
A
#
# COMPACT_ATOMS: atom_id res chain seq x y z
N LEU A 1 11.43 24.23 -20.71
CA LEU A 1 12.57 23.89 -21.58
C LEU A 1 12.11 22.79 -22.52
N ALA A 2 12.16 23.02 -23.83
CA ALA A 2 11.91 21.97 -24.83
C ALA A 2 13.25 21.35 -25.23
N VAL A 3 13.29 20.03 -25.39
CA VAL A 3 14.48 19.35 -25.91
C VAL A 3 14.46 19.47 -27.43
N GLU A 4 15.46 20.13 -28.02
CA GLU A 4 15.53 20.35 -29.48
C GLU A 4 16.08 19.11 -30.23
N ALA A 5 17.09 18.45 -29.66
CA ALA A 5 17.68 17.25 -30.26
C ALA A 5 18.29 16.33 -29.19
N VAL A 6 18.25 15.03 -29.44
CA VAL A 6 18.93 14.01 -28.62
C VAL A 6 19.94 13.29 -29.49
N TYR A 7 21.19 13.19 -29.02
CA TYR A 7 22.26 12.47 -29.71
C TYR A 7 22.74 11.28 -28.87
N LYS A 8 22.94 10.12 -29.51
CA LYS A 8 23.51 8.93 -28.89
C LYS A 8 24.69 8.44 -29.72
N ARG A 9 25.87 8.36 -29.10
CA ARG A 9 27.14 7.98 -29.78
C ARG A 9 27.43 8.85 -31.02
N GLY A 10 27.19 10.15 -30.90
CA GLY A 10 27.42 11.13 -31.98
C GLY A 10 26.38 11.11 -33.10
N GLN A 11 25.33 10.28 -33.01
CA GLN A 11 24.27 10.21 -34.02
C GLN A 11 22.97 10.82 -33.48
N LEU A 12 22.28 11.61 -34.32
CA LEU A 12 20.96 12.14 -33.99
C LEU A 12 19.99 10.98 -33.82
N VAL A 13 19.31 10.94 -32.67
CA VAL A 13 18.32 9.91 -32.38
C VAL A 13 17.05 10.24 -33.15
N ASN A 14 16.59 9.31 -33.99
CA ASN A 14 15.32 9.43 -34.68
C ASN A 14 14.16 9.28 -33.69
N PRO A 15 13.30 10.30 -33.48
CA PRO A 15 12.16 10.21 -32.58
C PRO A 15 11.19 9.07 -32.91
N ALA A 16 10.93 8.82 -34.20
CA ALA A 16 10.05 7.72 -34.62
C ALA A 16 10.61 6.33 -34.27
N ALA A 17 11.93 6.20 -34.22
CA ALA A 17 12.59 4.96 -33.79
C ALA A 17 12.52 4.74 -32.27
N LEU A 18 12.35 5.82 -31.48
CA LEU A 18 12.13 5.72 -30.03
C LEU A 18 10.70 5.25 -29.72
N GLU A 19 9.71 5.79 -30.44
CA GLU A 19 8.30 5.42 -30.25
C GLU A 19 8.03 3.96 -30.62
N ALA A 20 8.68 3.45 -31.68
CA ALA A 20 8.58 2.05 -32.09
C ALA A 20 9.27 1.04 -31.15
N ALA A 21 10.15 1.51 -30.24
CA ALA A 21 10.96 0.65 -29.36
C ALA A 21 10.37 0.45 -27.96
N SER A 22 9.07 0.75 -27.76
CA SER A 22 8.48 0.98 -26.43
C SER A 22 8.45 -0.24 -25.50
N VAL A 23 8.39 -1.47 -26.05
CA VAL A 23 8.41 -2.70 -25.26
C VAL A 23 9.25 -3.77 -25.96
N SER A 24 10.33 -4.20 -25.31
CA SER A 24 11.16 -5.28 -25.82
C SER A 24 10.53 -6.65 -25.57
N SER A 25 10.82 -7.64 -26.42
CA SER A 25 10.48 -9.04 -26.17
C SER A 25 11.04 -9.57 -24.84
N ARG A 26 12.15 -9.00 -24.36
CA ARG A 26 12.70 -9.30 -23.03
C ARG A 26 11.77 -8.85 -21.92
N THR A 27 11.15 -7.67 -22.04
CA THR A 27 10.19 -7.14 -21.05
C THR A 27 8.94 -8.02 -21.01
N GLN A 28 8.41 -8.39 -22.17
CA GLN A 28 7.26 -9.29 -22.29
C GLN A 28 7.55 -10.66 -21.65
N ALA A 29 8.78 -11.17 -21.81
CA ALA A 29 9.20 -12.43 -21.21
C ALA A 29 9.41 -12.40 -19.67
N LEU A 30 9.37 -11.22 -19.04
CA LEU A 30 9.41 -11.09 -17.58
C LEU A 30 8.03 -11.24 -16.94
N ALA A 31 6.96 -10.93 -17.67
CA ALA A 31 5.61 -11.19 -17.21
C ALA A 31 5.36 -12.70 -17.11
N GLY A 32 4.67 -13.14 -16.06
CA GLY A 32 4.23 -14.54 -15.92
C GLY A 32 5.30 -15.53 -15.42
N ARG A 33 6.43 -15.07 -14.84
CA ARG A 33 7.41 -15.94 -14.15
C ARG A 33 6.91 -16.44 -12.78
N GLY A 34 5.75 -17.07 -12.76
CA GLY A 34 5.05 -17.51 -11.55
C GLY A 34 4.30 -16.37 -10.84
N PRO A 35 3.56 -16.67 -9.76
CA PRO A 35 2.76 -15.68 -9.06
C PRO A 35 3.63 -14.68 -8.31
N ASN A 36 3.40 -13.40 -8.54
CA ASN A 36 3.99 -12.30 -7.79
C ASN A 36 3.41 -12.21 -6.37
N LEU A 37 2.14 -12.59 -6.18
CA LEU A 37 1.44 -12.53 -4.90
C LEU A 37 1.02 -13.92 -4.42
N ARG A 38 1.86 -14.55 -3.61
CA ARG A 38 1.56 -15.83 -2.95
C ARG A 38 0.73 -15.63 -1.67
N LEU A 39 -0.44 -15.03 -1.81
CA LEU A 39 -1.36 -14.75 -0.70
C LEU A 39 -2.50 -15.77 -0.66
N ALA A 40 -2.83 -16.24 0.55
CA ALA A 40 -4.10 -16.91 0.79
C ALA A 40 -5.26 -15.93 0.60
N ALA A 41 -6.49 -16.46 0.45
CA ALA A 41 -7.67 -15.61 0.41
C ALA A 41 -7.80 -14.89 1.76
N CYS A 42 -7.91 -13.57 1.71
CA CYS A 42 -8.01 -12.73 2.90
C CYS A 42 -9.48 -12.55 3.29
N THR A 43 -9.72 -12.45 4.59
CA THR A 43 -11.03 -12.18 5.20
C THR A 43 -10.88 -11.05 6.22
N GLU A 44 -12.00 -10.49 6.68
CA GLU A 44 -12.01 -9.51 7.78
C GLU A 44 -11.30 -10.03 9.05
N ALA A 45 -11.26 -11.35 9.26
CA ALA A 45 -10.59 -11.96 10.40
C ALA A 45 -9.07 -11.75 10.40
N ASP A 46 -8.47 -11.53 9.23
CA ASP A 46 -7.04 -11.32 9.11
C ASP A 46 -6.58 -9.94 9.64
N PHE A 47 -7.52 -9.02 9.89
CA PHE A 47 -7.27 -7.64 10.34
C PHE A 47 -7.60 -7.39 11.82
N GLN A 48 -8.02 -8.43 12.54
CA GLN A 48 -8.45 -8.29 13.92
C GLN A 48 -7.28 -7.99 14.87
N VAL A 49 -7.50 -7.05 15.78
CA VAL A 49 -6.57 -6.73 16.87
C VAL A 49 -7.34 -6.91 18.18
N PRO A 50 -7.00 -7.91 19.00
CA PRO A 50 -7.65 -8.11 20.30
C PRO A 50 -7.42 -6.91 21.22
N ALA A 51 -8.47 -6.50 21.95
CA ALA A 51 -8.37 -5.51 23.01
C ALA A 51 -8.14 -6.20 24.36
N ALA A 52 -7.62 -5.47 25.36
CA ALA A 52 -7.61 -5.98 26.72
C ALA A 52 -9.06 -6.14 27.26
N PRO A 53 -9.32 -7.11 28.15
CA PRO A 53 -10.67 -7.38 28.64
C PRO A 53 -11.31 -6.18 29.33
N GLY A 54 -12.60 -5.95 29.08
CA GLY A 54 -13.41 -4.95 29.80
C GLY A 54 -13.20 -3.49 29.39
N LEU A 55 -12.36 -3.22 28.38
CA LEU A 55 -12.13 -1.86 27.91
C LEU A 55 -13.18 -1.41 26.87
N SER A 56 -13.63 -0.16 27.00
CA SER A 56 -14.41 0.55 25.97
C SER A 56 -13.51 1.30 24.97
N GLN A 57 -12.28 1.62 25.38
CA GLN A 57 -11.22 2.18 24.53
C GLN A 57 -9.88 1.51 24.85
N GLN A 58 -9.07 1.30 23.82
CA GLN A 58 -7.74 0.70 23.93
C GLN A 58 -6.70 1.72 23.47
N ARG A 59 -5.62 1.88 24.25
CA ARG A 59 -4.47 2.67 23.81
C ARG A 59 -3.63 1.84 22.84
N VAL A 60 -3.28 2.43 21.70
CA VAL A 60 -2.52 1.78 20.61
C VAL A 60 -1.40 2.68 20.10
N ARG A 61 -0.37 2.05 19.54
CA ARG A 61 0.65 2.74 18.74
C ARG A 61 0.12 2.99 17.34
N VAL A 62 0.33 4.20 16.83
CA VAL A 62 -0.15 4.67 15.53
C VAL A 62 1.01 5.24 14.74
N ILE A 63 1.16 4.80 13.48
CA ILE A 63 2.10 5.40 12.53
C ILE A 63 1.53 6.75 12.11
N GLY A 64 2.19 7.85 12.49
CA GLY A 64 1.79 9.20 12.09
C GLY A 64 2.41 9.59 10.74
N VAL A 65 1.58 9.79 9.73
CA VAL A 65 2.02 10.27 8.42
C VAL A 65 2.23 11.77 8.43
N ARG A 66 3.41 12.21 8.00
CA ARG A 66 3.72 13.61 7.72
C ARG A 66 3.56 13.86 6.22
N ARG A 67 2.69 14.80 5.85
CA ARG A 67 2.45 15.15 4.43
C ARG A 67 3.77 15.55 3.75
N ARG A 68 3.99 15.00 2.55
CA ARG A 68 5.16 15.28 1.69
C ARG A 68 6.50 14.87 2.34
N GLN A 69 6.48 13.95 3.30
CA GLN A 69 7.68 13.43 3.96
C GLN A 69 7.59 11.90 4.09
N ILE A 70 8.75 11.25 3.99
CA ILE A 70 8.89 9.80 4.18
C ILE A 70 9.09 9.41 5.66
N VAL A 71 9.47 10.37 6.50
CA VAL A 71 9.59 10.22 7.95
C VAL A 71 8.20 10.16 8.57
N THR A 72 8.03 9.28 9.55
CA THR A 72 6.79 9.08 10.30
C THR A 72 6.96 9.45 11.77
N ASP A 73 5.86 9.82 12.41
CA ASP A 73 5.79 9.95 13.87
C ASP A 73 5.44 8.62 14.52
N ALA A 74 5.95 8.41 15.73
CA ALA A 74 5.51 7.36 16.65
C ALA A 74 4.44 7.94 17.58
N LEU A 75 3.16 7.77 17.23
CA LEU A 75 2.04 8.32 18.00
C LEU A 75 1.41 7.26 18.90
N GLU A 76 0.71 7.70 19.94
CA GLU A 76 -0.21 6.88 20.71
C GLU A 76 -1.62 7.49 20.63
N ALA A 77 -2.65 6.65 20.57
CA ALA A 77 -4.04 7.10 20.58
C ALA A 77 -4.94 6.11 21.33
N ALA A 78 -6.01 6.63 21.95
CA ALA A 78 -7.10 5.80 22.45
C ALA A 78 -8.14 5.63 21.33
N VAL A 79 -8.42 4.38 20.95
CA VAL A 79 -9.38 4.02 19.90
C VAL A 79 -10.49 3.14 20.47
N PRO A 80 -11.70 3.17 19.90
CA PRO A 80 -12.83 2.43 20.43
C PRO A 80 -12.61 0.92 20.39
N VAL A 81 -13.18 0.23 21.38
CA VAL A 81 -13.24 -1.23 21.45
C VAL A 81 -14.69 -1.65 21.27
N SER A 82 -14.91 -2.65 20.42
CA SER A 82 -16.22 -3.27 20.25
C SER A 82 -16.06 -4.77 20.08
N ALA A 83 -16.90 -5.56 20.74
CA ALA A 83 -16.83 -7.01 20.78
C ALA A 83 -15.42 -7.57 21.10
N GLY A 84 -14.73 -6.95 22.06
CA GLY A 84 -13.38 -7.34 22.48
C GLY A 84 -12.27 -7.07 21.46
N ARG A 85 -12.54 -6.27 20.42
CA ARG A 85 -11.59 -5.94 19.36
C ARG A 85 -11.38 -4.44 19.26
N VAL A 86 -10.13 -4.07 19.01
CA VAL A 86 -9.74 -2.69 18.72
C VAL A 86 -10.25 -2.29 17.34
N ARG A 87 -11.01 -1.20 17.29
CA ARG A 87 -11.62 -0.65 16.08
C ARG A 87 -10.78 0.49 15.51
N MET A 88 -11.11 0.86 14.28
CA MET A 88 -10.63 2.09 13.65
C MET A 88 -11.42 3.28 14.21
N ASP A 89 -10.87 4.48 14.05
CA ASP A 89 -11.52 5.74 14.42
C ASP A 89 -11.29 6.78 13.30
N PRO A 90 -12.09 6.75 12.22
CA PRO A 90 -11.95 7.70 11.13
C PRO A 90 -12.15 9.16 11.54
N ASP A 91 -12.84 9.44 12.67
CA ASP A 91 -13.01 10.79 13.19
C ASP A 91 -11.70 11.35 13.74
N GLN A 92 -10.86 10.48 14.31
CA GLN A 92 -9.49 10.81 14.67
C GLN A 92 -8.49 10.68 13.50
N ASP A 93 -8.96 10.37 12.28
CA ASP A 93 -8.16 9.98 11.13
C ASP A 93 -7.25 8.77 11.45
N ILE A 94 -7.79 7.77 12.14
CA ILE A 94 -7.06 6.54 12.48
C ILE A 94 -7.73 5.36 11.77
N VAL A 95 -7.01 4.80 10.80
CA VAL A 95 -7.43 3.63 10.04
C VAL A 95 -6.46 2.47 10.26
N LYS A 96 -6.86 1.25 9.90
CA LYS A 96 -5.98 0.09 10.00
C LYS A 96 -4.99 0.07 8.84
N ILE A 97 -3.81 -0.47 9.12
CA ILE A 97 -2.78 -0.80 8.15
C ILE A 97 -2.36 -2.25 8.39
N ALA A 98 -2.13 -3.00 7.31
CA ALA A 98 -1.67 -4.38 7.42
C ALA A 98 -0.68 -4.73 6.32
N VAL A 99 0.31 -5.55 6.66
CA VAL A 99 1.33 -6.04 5.73
C VAL A 99 1.28 -7.56 5.70
N PHE A 100 1.26 -8.14 4.49
CA PHE A 100 1.19 -9.57 4.23
C PHE A 100 2.40 -10.03 3.42
N GLU A 101 3.10 -11.05 3.92
CA GLU A 101 4.20 -11.69 3.22
C GLU A 101 3.70 -12.31 1.92
N ARG A 102 4.30 -11.95 0.77
CA ARG A 102 3.82 -12.38 -0.55
C ARG A 102 4.78 -13.25 -1.35
N HIS A 103 6.03 -13.36 -0.94
CA HIS A 103 7.11 -13.94 -1.76
C HIS A 103 7.19 -15.46 -1.59
N ARG A 104 7.00 -15.94 -0.37
CA ARG A 104 7.14 -17.37 -0.02
C ARG A 104 5.82 -18.02 0.39
N GLY A 105 4.77 -17.23 0.57
CA GLY A 105 3.46 -17.72 1.01
C GLY A 105 3.51 -18.24 2.44
N THR A 106 4.29 -17.59 3.31
CA THR A 106 4.45 -18.07 4.70
C THR A 106 3.22 -17.80 5.57
N GLY A 107 2.23 -17.05 5.06
CA GLY A 107 1.07 -16.59 5.83
C GLY A 107 1.41 -15.55 6.90
N ARG A 108 2.65 -15.05 6.94
CA ARG A 108 3.04 -14.01 7.89
C ARG A 108 2.32 -12.72 7.54
N ARG A 109 1.77 -12.09 8.57
CA ARG A 109 1.12 -10.80 8.45
C ARG A 109 1.23 -10.03 9.76
N SER A 110 1.05 -8.73 9.67
CA SER A 110 0.86 -7.87 10.83
C SER A 110 -0.24 -6.85 10.57
N VAL A 111 -0.82 -6.36 11.66
CA VAL A 111 -1.85 -5.32 11.65
C VAL A 111 -1.46 -4.24 12.64
N GLY A 112 -1.64 -2.99 12.24
CA GLY A 112 -1.42 -1.81 13.07
C GLY A 112 -2.38 -0.70 12.71
N PHE A 113 -2.04 0.51 13.14
CA PHE A 113 -2.86 1.71 12.93
C PHE A 113 -2.02 2.80 12.29
N VAL A 114 -2.65 3.58 11.42
CA VAL A 114 -2.01 4.70 10.73
C VAL A 114 -2.92 5.93 10.80
N LYS A 115 -2.30 7.09 10.94
CA LYS A 115 -2.95 8.40 10.92
C LYS A 115 -2.37 9.30 9.86
N GLY A 116 -3.22 10.11 9.20
CA GLY A 116 -2.81 11.15 8.24
C GLY A 116 -3.23 10.89 6.80
N PHE A 117 -3.96 9.80 6.52
CA PHE A 117 -4.50 9.55 5.18
C PHE A 117 -5.80 10.31 4.92
N GLY A 118 -6.63 10.53 5.93
CA GLY A 118 -7.96 11.14 5.86
C GLY A 118 -9.09 10.19 5.44
N LEU A 119 -8.79 8.90 5.22
CA LEU A 119 -9.76 7.93 4.73
C LEU A 119 -10.95 7.80 5.68
N ARG A 120 -12.17 7.97 5.14
CA ARG A 120 -13.43 7.83 5.87
C ARG A 120 -14.15 6.52 5.58
N ARG A 121 -13.89 5.93 4.40
CA ARG A 121 -14.41 4.63 3.96
C ARG A 121 -13.43 4.01 2.97
N GLY A 122 -13.68 2.76 2.57
CA GLY A 122 -12.91 2.07 1.55
C GLY A 122 -11.49 1.67 1.98
N ALA A 123 -10.69 1.24 1.01
CA ALA A 123 -9.33 0.75 1.22
C ALA A 123 -8.39 1.06 0.05
N ILE A 124 -7.09 1.10 0.34
CA ILE A 124 -6.00 1.23 -0.64
C ILE A 124 -5.02 0.08 -0.39
N ALA A 125 -4.76 -0.73 -1.42
CA ALA A 125 -3.82 -1.84 -1.36
C ALA A 125 -2.75 -1.72 -2.47
N THR A 126 -1.52 -2.14 -2.19
CA THR A 126 -0.46 -2.20 -3.19
C THR A 126 0.58 -3.28 -2.87
N SER A 127 1.28 -3.75 -3.90
CA SER A 127 2.49 -4.59 -3.77
C SER A 127 3.80 -3.80 -3.89
N ILE A 128 3.72 -2.48 -4.11
CA ILE A 128 4.87 -1.58 -4.07
C ILE A 128 5.04 -1.10 -2.62
N ASN A 129 5.88 -1.79 -1.86
CA ASN A 129 6.05 -1.53 -0.44
C ASN A 129 7.54 -1.55 -0.03
N HIS A 130 8.20 -0.40 -0.11
CA HIS A 130 9.66 -0.30 -0.02
C HIS A 130 10.21 -0.87 1.29
N ASP A 131 11.27 -1.69 1.31
CA ASP A 131 11.96 -2.35 0.18
C ASP A 131 11.73 -3.87 0.18
N SER A 132 10.98 -4.38 1.15
CA SER A 132 10.59 -5.80 1.18
C SER A 132 9.55 -6.12 0.10
N HIS A 133 8.85 -5.10 -0.39
CA HIS A 133 7.77 -5.19 -1.37
C HIS A 133 6.74 -6.26 -1.01
N ASN A 134 6.36 -6.37 0.25
CA ASN A 134 5.22 -7.19 0.67
C ASN A 134 3.89 -6.52 0.28
N ALA A 135 2.78 -7.28 0.22
CA ALA A 135 1.49 -6.66 0.02
C ALA A 135 1.12 -5.81 1.24
N ILE A 136 0.67 -4.58 1.03
CA ILE A 136 0.25 -3.67 2.09
C ILE A 136 -1.13 -3.12 1.77
N VAL A 137 -1.94 -2.94 2.80
CA VAL A 137 -3.28 -2.37 2.68
C VAL A 137 -3.57 -1.43 3.85
N ILE A 138 -4.26 -0.33 3.57
CA ILE A 138 -4.91 0.52 4.55
C ILE A 138 -6.40 0.61 4.25
N GLY A 139 -7.22 0.84 5.25
CA GLY A 139 -8.65 1.06 5.02
C GLY A 139 -9.41 1.34 6.30
N ALA A 140 -10.61 1.88 6.13
CA ALA A 140 -11.54 2.20 7.22
C ALA A 140 -12.58 1.09 7.46
N ASP A 141 -12.50 -0.02 6.72
CA ASP A 141 -13.38 -1.18 6.81
C ASP A 141 -12.59 -2.47 6.53
N GLU A 142 -12.66 -3.45 7.43
CA GLU A 142 -11.88 -4.69 7.35
C GLU A 142 -12.32 -5.60 6.20
N ALA A 143 -13.61 -5.63 5.88
CA ALA A 143 -14.14 -6.41 4.77
C ALA A 143 -13.70 -5.81 3.43
N VAL A 144 -13.70 -4.49 3.32
CA VAL A 144 -13.19 -3.79 2.12
C VAL A 144 -11.68 -3.93 1.99
N MET A 145 -10.92 -3.91 3.09
CA MET A 145 -9.48 -4.21 3.08
C MET A 145 -9.21 -5.64 2.59
N ALA A 146 -10.00 -6.62 3.04
CA ALA A 146 -9.90 -8.00 2.59
C ALA A 146 -10.17 -8.12 1.08
N ALA A 147 -11.24 -7.47 0.61
CA ALA A 147 -11.61 -7.42 -0.80
C ALA A 147 -10.52 -6.77 -1.66
N ALA A 148 -9.94 -5.66 -1.21
CA ALA A 148 -8.84 -4.98 -1.90
C ALA A 148 -7.58 -5.86 -2.02
N LEU A 149 -7.20 -6.61 -0.96
CA LEU A 149 -6.08 -7.56 -1.03
C LEU A 149 -6.38 -8.75 -1.95
N ASN A 150 -7.60 -9.27 -1.90
CA ASN A 150 -8.02 -10.35 -2.81
C ASN A 150 -7.98 -9.89 -4.26
N ARG A 151 -8.43 -8.67 -4.54
CA ARG A 151 -8.34 -8.08 -5.88
C ARG A 151 -6.90 -7.84 -6.30
N LEU A 152 -6.04 -7.37 -5.40
CA LEU A 152 -4.61 -7.19 -5.65
C LEU A 152 -3.94 -8.54 -6.00
N ARG A 153 -4.33 -9.61 -5.31
CA ARG A 153 -3.91 -10.99 -5.61
C ARG A 153 -4.40 -11.46 -6.98
N GLU A 154 -5.65 -11.20 -7.34
CA GLU A 154 -6.22 -11.59 -8.65
C GLU A 154 -5.49 -10.94 -9.82
N ILE A 155 -5.11 -9.67 -9.70
CA ILE A 155 -4.34 -8.95 -10.73
C ILE A 155 -2.83 -9.24 -10.66
N ASP A 156 -2.43 -10.14 -9.75
CA ASP A 156 -1.05 -10.54 -9.47
C ASP A 156 -0.08 -9.37 -9.23
N GLY A 157 -0.56 -8.39 -8.45
CA GLY A 157 0.21 -7.24 -8.01
C GLY A 157 -0.10 -5.95 -8.76
N GLY A 158 0.17 -4.83 -8.10
CA GLY A 158 -0.28 -3.53 -8.57
C GLY A 158 -0.67 -2.56 -7.47
N ILE A 159 -1.65 -1.73 -7.81
CA ILE A 159 -2.35 -0.82 -6.89
C ILE A 159 -3.85 -1.08 -7.05
N VAL A 160 -4.57 -1.16 -5.94
CA VAL A 160 -6.03 -1.28 -5.90
C VAL A 160 -6.57 -0.22 -4.95
N VAL A 161 -7.60 0.51 -5.38
CA VAL A 161 -8.41 1.36 -4.49
C VAL A 161 -9.84 0.83 -4.54
N ALA A 162 -10.40 0.53 -3.38
CA ALA A 162 -11.72 -0.07 -3.23
C ALA A 162 -12.66 0.90 -2.52
N SER A 163 -13.83 1.19 -3.10
CA SER A 163 -14.87 1.96 -2.41
C SER A 163 -15.64 1.11 -1.42
N ASP A 164 -15.84 -0.14 -1.78
CA ASP A 164 -16.57 -1.18 -1.06
C ASP A 164 -16.03 -2.57 -1.49
N ALA A 165 -16.71 -3.64 -1.09
CA ALA A 165 -16.25 -5.01 -1.35
C ALA A 165 -16.40 -5.48 -2.81
N THR A 166 -17.03 -4.70 -3.70
CA THR A 166 -17.28 -5.10 -5.11
C THR A 166 -16.88 -4.03 -6.14
N SER A 167 -16.63 -2.79 -5.73
CA SER A 167 -16.23 -1.68 -6.60
C SER A 167 -14.77 -1.26 -6.38
N PHE A 168 -13.99 -1.34 -7.46
CA PHE A 168 -12.54 -1.14 -7.45
C PHE A 168 -12.05 -0.34 -8.66
N GLU A 169 -11.04 0.50 -8.44
CA GLU A 169 -10.07 0.88 -9.48
C GLU A 169 -8.79 0.09 -9.26
N ALA A 170 -8.12 -0.31 -10.34
CA ALA A 170 -6.90 -1.11 -10.26
C ALA A 170 -5.89 -0.76 -11.36
N LEU A 171 -4.61 -0.78 -10.99
CA LEU A 171 -3.48 -0.73 -11.90
C LEU A 171 -2.68 -2.04 -11.75
N PRO A 172 -2.87 -3.02 -12.66
CA PRO A 172 -2.06 -4.24 -12.67
C PRO A 172 -0.59 -3.96 -12.99
N LEU A 173 0.31 -4.59 -12.24
CA LEU A 173 1.77 -4.50 -12.39
C LEU A 173 2.37 -5.91 -12.47
N PRO A 174 2.16 -6.65 -13.57
CA PRO A 174 2.44 -8.09 -13.67
C PRO A 174 3.93 -8.44 -13.64
N ILE A 175 4.84 -7.47 -13.75
CA ILE A 175 6.27 -7.69 -13.68
C ILE A 175 6.72 -7.49 -12.23
N GLY A 176 6.88 -8.59 -11.49
CA GLY A 176 7.31 -8.60 -10.09
C GLY A 176 6.27 -8.03 -9.10
N GLY A 177 5.05 -7.71 -9.54
CA GLY A 177 4.10 -6.91 -8.77
C GLY A 177 4.52 -5.44 -8.65
N LEU A 178 5.42 -4.95 -9.51
CA LEU A 178 6.06 -3.62 -9.39
C LEU A 178 6.03 -2.81 -10.68
N MET A 179 6.05 -3.46 -11.84
CA MET A 179 6.12 -2.80 -13.14
C MET A 179 5.11 -3.41 -14.13
N CYS A 180 4.84 -2.68 -15.20
CA CYS A 180 4.11 -3.20 -16.36
C CYS A 180 4.76 -2.68 -17.65
N ASP A 181 4.37 -3.29 -18.76
CA ASP A 181 4.81 -2.96 -20.11
C ASP A 181 3.80 -2.08 -20.87
N ARG A 182 2.82 -1.50 -20.17
CA ARG A 182 1.87 -0.55 -20.76
C ARG A 182 2.53 0.79 -21.04
N ALA A 183 1.92 1.55 -21.96
CA ALA A 183 2.40 2.88 -22.31
C ALA A 183 2.37 3.81 -21.09
N PRO A 184 3.36 4.70 -20.91
CA PRO A 184 3.41 5.62 -19.78
C PRO A 184 2.13 6.46 -19.59
N ASP A 185 1.53 6.92 -20.68
CA ASP A 185 0.30 7.73 -20.63
C ASP A 185 -0.91 6.93 -20.12
N GLU A 186 -1.00 5.65 -20.47
CA GLU A 186 -2.06 4.75 -19.94
C GLU A 186 -1.88 4.49 -18.44
N VAL A 187 -0.64 4.33 -18.00
CA VAL A 187 -0.29 4.16 -16.58
C VAL A 187 -0.60 5.44 -15.81
N ALA A 188 -0.22 6.60 -16.35
CA ALA A 188 -0.51 7.91 -15.77
C ALA A 188 -2.02 8.15 -15.63
N ALA A 189 -2.80 7.91 -16.70
CA ALA A 189 -4.24 8.02 -16.66
C ALA A 189 -4.88 7.07 -15.63
N SER A 190 -4.33 5.86 -15.47
CA SER A 190 -4.79 4.90 -14.46
C SER A 190 -4.47 5.34 -13.03
N LEU A 191 -3.29 5.92 -12.80
CA LEU A 191 -2.94 6.51 -11.51
C LEU A 191 -3.85 7.69 -11.17
N GLU A 192 -4.20 8.53 -12.14
CA GLU A 192 -5.17 9.63 -11.94
C GLU A 192 -6.55 9.11 -11.52
N ARG A 193 -7.06 8.04 -12.15
CA ARG A 193 -8.32 7.42 -11.72
C ARG A 193 -8.25 6.85 -10.31
N LEU A 194 -7.16 6.17 -9.97
CA LEU A 194 -6.93 5.64 -8.61
C LEU A 194 -6.87 6.78 -7.57
N ARG A 195 -6.15 7.87 -7.84
CA ARG A 195 -6.10 9.05 -6.97
C ARG A 195 -7.47 9.71 -6.84
N GLY A 196 -8.18 9.84 -7.95
CA GLY A 196 -9.55 10.35 -8.00
C GLY A 196 -10.47 9.56 -7.08
N LEU A 197 -10.48 8.23 -7.21
CA LEU A 197 -11.27 7.36 -6.34
C LEU A 197 -10.86 7.53 -4.88
N ALA A 198 -9.56 7.43 -4.55
CA ALA A 198 -9.05 7.59 -3.18
C ALA A 198 -9.50 8.91 -2.54
N LYS A 199 -9.50 10.01 -3.31
CA LYS A 199 -9.99 11.32 -2.87
C LYS A 199 -11.48 11.29 -2.53
N THR A 200 -12.32 10.61 -3.33
CA THR A 200 -13.76 10.47 -3.01
C THR A 200 -14.03 9.70 -1.72
N LEU A 201 -13.08 8.86 -1.29
CA LEU A 201 -13.12 8.07 -0.06
C LEU A 201 -12.63 8.84 1.18
N GLY A 202 -12.21 10.09 0.99
CA GLY A 202 -11.71 10.98 2.05
C GLY A 202 -10.19 11.15 2.06
N CYS A 203 -9.44 10.47 1.18
CA CYS A 203 -7.99 10.61 1.20
C CYS A 203 -7.57 12.06 0.92
N THR A 204 -6.73 12.60 1.80
CA THR A 204 -6.25 14.00 1.74
C THR A 204 -4.82 14.13 1.26
N LEU A 205 -4.15 13.01 0.98
CA LEU A 205 -2.78 13.01 0.46
C LEU A 205 -2.80 13.20 -1.06
N GLU A 206 -1.88 14.02 -1.56
CA GLU A 206 -1.64 14.16 -3.01
C GLU A 206 -1.13 12.85 -3.61
N GLU A 207 -0.24 12.16 -2.89
CA GLU A 207 0.44 10.96 -3.34
C GLU A 207 0.26 9.80 -2.34
N PRO A 208 -0.94 9.23 -2.21
CA PRO A 208 -1.24 8.22 -1.19
C PRO A 208 -0.47 6.91 -1.40
N PHE A 209 -0.20 6.52 -2.65
CA PHE A 209 0.43 5.23 -2.95
C PHE A 209 1.91 5.20 -2.58
N ILE A 210 2.65 6.26 -2.93
CA ILE A 210 4.05 6.39 -2.51
C ILE A 210 4.16 6.64 -1.01
N GLN A 211 3.21 7.38 -0.42
CA GLN A 211 3.22 7.56 1.04
C GLN A 211 3.05 6.22 1.74
N LEU A 212 2.11 5.39 1.27
CA LEU A 212 1.86 4.05 1.81
C LEU A 212 3.08 3.14 1.66
N SER A 213 3.75 3.18 0.50
CA SER A 213 4.89 2.30 0.22
C SER A 213 6.07 2.51 1.18
N PHE A 214 6.24 3.73 1.72
CA PHE A 214 7.30 4.04 2.69
C PHE A 214 6.92 3.75 4.15
N LEU A 215 5.70 3.31 4.44
CA LEU A 215 5.30 2.94 5.81
C LEU A 215 5.87 1.59 6.22
N ALA A 216 6.33 0.77 5.28
CA ALA A 216 6.99 -0.50 5.56
C ALA A 216 8.49 -0.53 5.30
N LEU A 217 9.14 0.65 5.28
CA LEU A 217 10.59 0.77 5.14
C LEU A 217 11.22 0.96 6.54
N PRO A 218 11.63 -0.13 7.24
CA PRO A 218 12.04 -0.10 8.65
C PRO A 218 13.47 0.42 8.87
N VAL A 219 13.93 1.34 8.02
CA VAL A 219 15.22 2.02 8.11
C VAL A 219 15.08 3.54 8.14
N ILE A 220 13.84 4.05 8.09
CA ILE A 220 13.51 5.47 8.19
C ILE A 220 12.67 5.68 9.45
N PRO A 221 13.02 6.65 10.32
CA PRO A 221 12.32 6.87 11.58
C PRO A 221 10.87 7.38 11.41
N SER A 222 10.05 7.31 12.45
CA SER A 222 10.31 6.69 13.77
C SER A 222 9.54 5.38 13.98
N LEU A 223 8.32 5.23 13.45
CA LEU A 223 7.52 4.00 13.55
C LEU A 223 7.08 3.50 12.17
N LYS A 224 7.32 2.21 11.89
CA LYS A 224 7.02 1.54 10.61
C LYS A 224 6.31 0.20 10.85
N ILE A 225 5.88 -0.47 9.79
CA ILE A 225 5.24 -1.80 9.86
C ILE A 225 5.85 -2.78 8.86
N THR A 226 6.05 -4.04 9.25
CA THR A 226 6.51 -5.12 8.35
C THR A 226 5.59 -6.33 8.46
N ASP A 227 5.76 -7.39 7.67
CA ASP A 227 5.02 -8.65 7.87
C ASP A 227 5.27 -9.30 9.24
N ARG A 228 6.25 -8.80 10.01
CA ARG A 228 6.63 -9.29 11.35
C ARG A 228 6.09 -8.44 12.51
N GLY A 229 5.48 -7.29 12.24
CA GLY A 229 4.96 -6.39 13.27
C GLY A 229 5.33 -4.93 13.05
N LEU A 230 4.93 -4.08 14.00
CA LEU A 230 5.41 -2.69 14.07
C LEU A 230 6.89 -2.67 14.45
N VAL A 231 7.63 -1.75 13.85
CA VAL A 231 9.05 -1.53 14.10
C VAL A 231 9.25 -0.13 14.67
N ASP A 232 9.73 -0.06 15.91
CA ASP A 232 10.37 1.14 16.44
C ASP A 232 11.76 1.21 15.80
N VAL A 233 11.93 2.13 14.86
CA VAL A 233 13.13 2.21 14.02
C VAL A 233 14.29 2.83 14.79
N GLU A 234 14.00 3.68 15.78
CA GLU A 234 15.01 4.33 16.61
C GLU A 234 15.64 3.33 17.59
N GLN A 235 14.82 2.45 18.18
CA GLN A 235 15.26 1.39 19.09
C GLN A 235 15.58 0.08 18.34
N PHE A 236 15.36 0.04 17.03
CA PHE A 236 15.56 -1.10 16.14
C PHE A 236 14.94 -2.40 16.67
N ARG A 237 13.69 -2.33 17.13
CA ARG A 237 12.97 -3.50 17.69
C ARG A 237 11.52 -3.57 17.24
N LEU A 238 10.99 -4.79 17.28
CA LEU A 238 9.56 -5.00 17.12
C LEU A 238 8.81 -4.54 18.38
N VAL A 239 7.68 -3.87 18.17
CA VAL A 239 6.79 -3.39 19.23
C VAL A 239 5.35 -3.84 18.97
N GLY A 240 4.57 -4.02 20.05
CA GLY A 240 3.16 -4.35 19.96
C GLY A 240 2.32 -3.17 19.47
N ALA A 241 1.25 -3.45 18.70
CA ALA A 241 0.29 -2.42 18.30
C ALA A 241 -0.55 -1.92 19.49
N VAL A 242 -0.83 -2.79 20.46
CA VAL A 242 -1.59 -2.48 21.67
C VAL A 242 -0.62 -2.16 22.82
N LEU A 243 -1.01 -1.19 23.66
CA LEU A 243 -0.30 -0.73 24.85
C LEU A 243 -0.99 -1.17 26.14
#